data_AF-A0A9D5T8J3-F1
#
_entry.id   AF-A0A9D5T8J3-F1
#
_cell.length_a   1.000
_cell.length_b   1.000
_cell.length_c   1.000
_cell.angle_alpha   90.00
_cell.angle_beta   90.00
_cell.angle_gamma   90.00
#
_symmetry.space_group_name_H-M   'P 1'
#
loop_
_entity.id
_entity.type
_entity.pdbx_description
1 polymer ?
#
loop_
_entity_poly.entity_id
_entity_poly.type
_entity_poly.pdbx_seq_one_letter_code
_entity_poly.pdbx_strand_id
1 'polypeptide(L)'
;MNKIKEILLKFKYELSIFAALSMNFLLFFTKEELMSDILYPLHLVDVRIGLISRTLVGSISGFLWEHPTKENIFFMQAAVTALTFILTALFLGRCIKNAEEKSGRALFIISLIIAVFPYGFMSYINLFELLDIYWVMTVALILLVSDSEAAVILIPILIFTGSWVHYSFFLAFMPVIYIMCFGKCIKEKSRLSYILTAVTVTVSVPVVLYFVLTQRIPDTEKFDSFIKYIIEKAGSEITNIERYVGMGFRSAEKMKELYDLQEINSDIPELFKLLIGNFRFTLRDTSITAIICDFILVSPVVVFFESVWKTAIKAAEDKKEKFLYFLTAITPVIQLIACFTSSDTSRWLSLMVISQLFILALFVRNKDRYVSEGLRKLTGIFEKHKTPLIFILLFYLSIVFVW
;
A
#
# COMPACT_ATOMS: atom_id res chain seq x y z
N MET A 1 4.39 -40.15 -1.39
CA MET A 1 4.40 -39.18 -2.51
C MET A 1 3.02 -38.57 -2.81
N ASN A 2 1.90 -39.30 -2.78
CA ASN A 2 0.58 -38.75 -3.19
C ASN A 2 0.09 -37.52 -2.37
N LYS A 3 0.27 -37.52 -1.04
CA LYS A 3 -0.18 -36.40 -0.17
C LYS A 3 0.50 -35.06 -0.47
N ILE A 4 1.79 -35.04 -0.81
CA ILE A 4 2.51 -33.80 -1.13
C ILE A 4 1.97 -33.21 -2.44
N LYS A 5 1.77 -34.05 -3.46
CA LYS A 5 1.17 -33.62 -4.73
C LYS A 5 -0.24 -33.05 -4.53
N GLU A 6 -1.05 -33.67 -3.68
CA GLU A 6 -2.38 -33.16 -3.33
C GLU A 6 -2.32 -31.78 -2.66
N ILE A 7 -1.39 -31.57 -1.70
CA ILE A 7 -1.18 -30.27 -1.05
C ILE A 7 -0.73 -29.21 -2.07
N LEU A 8 0.25 -29.53 -2.93
CA LEU A 8 0.74 -28.61 -3.96
C LEU A 8 -0.37 -28.24 -4.95
N LEU A 9 -1.19 -29.19 -5.38
CA LEU A 9 -2.35 -28.92 -6.24
C LEU A 9 -3.41 -28.09 -5.52
N LYS A 10 -3.65 -28.36 -4.23
CA LYS A 10 -4.59 -27.61 -3.40
C LYS A 10 -4.17 -26.15 -3.26
N PHE A 11 -2.88 -25.84 -3.16
CA PHE A 11 -2.34 -24.49 -2.96
C PHE A 11 -1.63 -23.90 -4.19
N LYS A 12 -1.88 -24.43 -5.39
CA LYS A 12 -1.11 -24.07 -6.59
C LYS A 12 -1.08 -22.56 -6.88
N TYR A 13 -2.20 -21.85 -6.70
CA TYR A 13 -2.28 -20.42 -6.99
C TYR A 13 -1.56 -19.59 -5.92
N GLU A 14 -1.76 -19.91 -4.65
CA GLU A 14 -1.06 -19.27 -3.53
C GLU A 14 0.45 -19.48 -3.66
N LEU A 15 0.90 -20.71 -3.92
CA LEU A 15 2.31 -21.04 -4.07
C LEU A 15 2.93 -20.33 -5.26
N SER A 16 2.25 -20.25 -6.41
CA SER A 16 2.76 -19.52 -7.58
C SER A 16 2.90 -18.03 -7.33
N ILE A 17 1.91 -17.39 -6.68
CA ILE A 17 1.96 -15.96 -6.37
C ILE A 17 3.05 -15.69 -5.31
N PHE A 18 3.10 -16.50 -4.25
CA PHE A 18 4.14 -16.39 -3.23
C PHE A 18 5.54 -16.58 -3.82
N ALA A 19 5.72 -17.58 -4.69
CA ALA A 19 6.98 -17.82 -5.37
C ALA A 19 7.39 -16.64 -6.27
N ALA A 20 6.44 -16.05 -7.03
CA ALA A 20 6.73 -14.87 -7.84
C ALA A 20 7.18 -13.68 -6.97
N LEU A 21 6.45 -13.37 -5.90
CA LEU A 21 6.81 -12.30 -4.97
C LEU A 21 8.18 -12.54 -4.31
N SER A 22 8.43 -13.78 -3.85
CA SER A 22 9.68 -14.16 -3.18
C SER A 22 10.86 -14.16 -4.16
N MET A 23 10.66 -14.63 -5.39
CA MET A 23 11.69 -14.62 -6.42
C MET A 23 12.06 -13.18 -6.79
N ASN A 24 11.09 -12.28 -6.94
CA ASN A 24 11.40 -10.86 -7.15
C ASN A 24 12.20 -10.30 -5.97
N PHE A 25 11.78 -10.57 -4.73
CA PHE A 25 12.53 -10.12 -3.56
C PHE A 25 13.96 -10.62 -3.58
N LEU A 26 14.20 -11.90 -3.85
CA LEU A 26 15.55 -12.47 -3.90
C LEU A 26 16.40 -11.94 -5.06
N LEU A 27 15.79 -11.65 -6.21
CA LEU A 27 16.52 -11.15 -7.39
C LEU A 27 16.89 -9.67 -7.28
N PHE A 28 16.05 -8.88 -6.63
CA PHE A 28 16.15 -7.42 -6.66
C PHE A 28 16.48 -6.79 -5.30
N PHE A 29 16.56 -7.60 -4.25
CA PHE A 29 17.15 -7.16 -3.00
C PHE A 29 18.68 -7.10 -3.18
N THR A 30 19.19 -5.96 -3.64
CA THR A 30 20.61 -5.73 -3.96
C THR A 30 21.31 -4.83 -2.96
N LYS A 31 20.80 -4.70 -1.73
CA LYS A 31 21.35 -3.72 -0.79
C LYS A 31 22.72 -4.11 -0.27
N GLU A 32 23.67 -3.18 -0.40
CA GLU A 32 25.01 -3.26 0.20
C GLU A 32 24.94 -3.13 1.73
N GLU A 33 23.98 -2.35 2.24
CA GLU A 33 23.71 -2.18 3.67
C GLU A 33 22.41 -2.88 4.08
N LEU A 34 22.39 -3.50 5.27
CA LEU A 34 21.19 -4.17 5.79
C LEU A 34 20.04 -3.19 6.08
N MET A 35 20.36 -1.97 6.53
CA MET A 35 19.39 -0.93 6.82
C MET A 35 20.06 0.44 6.68
N SER A 36 19.48 1.31 5.87
CA SER A 36 19.93 2.69 5.71
C SER A 36 19.88 3.44 7.06
N ASP A 37 20.93 4.22 7.33
CA ASP A 37 20.94 5.20 8.44
C ASP A 37 19.78 6.19 8.39
N ILE A 38 19.25 6.41 7.19
CA ILE A 38 18.15 7.33 6.93
C ILE A 38 16.83 6.81 7.49
N LEU A 39 16.55 5.53 7.28
CA LEU A 39 15.26 4.92 7.56
C LEU A 39 15.24 4.14 8.87
N TYR A 40 16.41 3.73 9.37
CA TYR A 40 16.57 3.08 10.66
C TYR A 40 15.88 3.82 11.83
N PRO A 41 16.02 5.15 12.01
CA PRO A 41 15.32 5.88 13.08
C PRO A 41 13.81 5.69 13.10
N LEU A 42 13.15 5.51 11.94
CA LEU A 42 11.70 5.33 11.87
C LEU A 42 11.21 4.07 12.58
N HIS A 43 12.09 3.07 12.73
CA HIS A 43 11.82 1.81 13.42
C HIS A 43 12.19 1.85 14.91
N LEU A 44 12.74 2.96 15.38
CA LEU A 44 13.10 3.17 16.79
C LEU A 44 12.05 3.98 17.54
N VAL A 45 11.27 4.78 16.83
CA VAL A 45 10.25 5.65 17.42
C VAL A 45 9.08 4.83 17.97
N ASP A 46 8.81 4.94 19.28
CA ASP A 46 7.81 4.12 19.97
C ASP A 46 6.83 4.91 20.83
N VAL A 47 5.86 4.23 21.44
CA VAL A 47 4.75 4.88 22.17
C VAL A 47 5.19 5.68 23.41
N ARG A 48 6.43 5.52 23.90
CA ARG A 48 6.95 6.30 25.05
C ARG A 48 7.03 7.79 24.75
N ILE A 49 7.15 8.17 23.48
CA ILE A 49 7.11 9.56 23.03
C ILE A 49 5.67 10.05 22.77
N GLY A 50 4.67 9.22 23.03
CA GLY A 50 3.25 9.48 22.82
C GLY A 50 2.62 8.58 21.76
N LEU A 51 1.29 8.54 21.76
CA LEU A 51 0.51 7.83 20.75
C LEU A 51 0.42 8.68 19.47
N ILE A 52 1.50 8.68 18.69
CA ILE A 52 1.57 9.41 17.42
C ILE A 52 1.75 8.46 16.24
N SER A 53 1.61 8.98 15.02
CA SER A 53 1.81 8.17 13.81
C SER A 53 3.26 7.66 13.74
N ARG A 54 3.46 6.44 13.26
CA ARG A 54 4.75 5.71 13.15
C ARG A 54 5.27 5.06 14.43
N THR A 55 4.66 5.31 15.59
CA THR A 55 5.17 4.70 16.84
C THR A 55 4.86 3.22 17.01
N LEU A 56 3.91 2.67 16.26
CA LEU A 56 3.56 1.25 16.40
C LEU A 56 4.74 0.33 16.09
N VAL A 57 5.45 0.59 14.98
CA VAL A 57 6.55 -0.29 14.53
C VAL A 57 7.71 -0.25 15.52
N GLY A 58 8.10 0.95 15.98
CA GLY A 58 9.14 1.04 17.00
C GLY A 58 8.72 0.55 18.39
N SER A 59 7.42 0.50 18.68
CA SER A 59 6.91 -0.16 19.90
C SER A 59 7.04 -1.68 19.82
N ILE A 60 6.78 -2.26 18.64
CA ILE A 60 6.99 -3.69 18.40
C ILE A 60 8.48 -4.02 18.49
N SER A 61 9.36 -3.24 17.84
CA SER A 61 10.80 -3.46 17.91
C SER A 61 11.34 -3.28 19.33
N GLY A 62 10.88 -2.24 20.05
CA GLY A 62 11.26 -1.98 21.44
C GLY A 62 10.76 -3.03 22.44
N PHE A 63 9.68 -3.74 22.11
CA PHE A 63 9.20 -4.89 22.89
C PHE A 63 10.08 -6.13 22.69
N LEU A 64 10.60 -6.32 21.47
CA LEU A 64 11.47 -7.45 21.12
C LEU A 64 12.92 -7.23 21.57
N TRP A 65 13.40 -5.98 21.54
CA TRP A 65 14.76 -5.61 21.88
C TRP A 65 14.81 -4.27 22.61
N GLU A 66 15.59 -4.22 23.69
CA GLU A 66 15.83 -2.97 24.43
C GLU A 66 16.59 -1.94 23.58
N HIS A 67 17.66 -2.41 22.91
CA HIS A 67 18.46 -1.66 21.95
C HIS A 67 18.44 -2.38 20.59
N PRO A 68 17.38 -2.18 19.77
CA PRO A 68 17.26 -2.87 18.49
C PRO A 68 18.34 -2.38 17.53
N THR A 69 19.22 -3.25 17.04
CA THR A 69 20.25 -2.90 16.05
C THR A 69 19.69 -2.85 14.62
N LYS A 70 20.48 -2.36 13.65
CA LYS A 70 20.12 -2.39 12.22
C LYS A 70 19.80 -3.80 11.73
N GLU A 71 20.56 -4.81 12.17
CA GLU A 71 20.34 -6.22 11.85
C GLU A 71 18.99 -6.69 12.41
N ASN A 72 18.67 -6.35 13.66
CA ASN A 72 17.39 -6.72 14.28
C ASN A 72 16.22 -6.15 13.49
N ILE A 73 16.29 -4.86 13.13
CA ILE A 73 15.25 -4.21 12.31
C ILE A 73 15.17 -4.83 10.91
N PHE A 74 16.30 -5.13 10.29
CA PHE A 74 16.34 -5.81 8.99
C PHE A 74 15.60 -7.16 9.04
N PHE A 75 15.90 -8.02 10.01
CA PHE A 75 15.23 -9.32 10.14
C PHE A 75 13.75 -9.20 10.48
N MET A 76 13.36 -8.23 11.31
CA MET A 76 11.96 -7.92 11.57
C MET A 76 11.24 -7.53 10.27
N GLN A 77 11.85 -6.65 9.47
CA GLN A 77 11.29 -6.19 8.20
C GLN A 77 11.21 -7.31 7.16
N ALA A 78 12.19 -8.20 7.12
CA ALA A 78 12.20 -9.39 6.27
C ALA A 78 11.05 -10.34 6.65
N ALA A 79 10.84 -10.57 7.95
CA ALA A 79 9.75 -11.39 8.45
C ALA A 79 8.37 -10.78 8.11
N VAL A 80 8.21 -9.47 8.28
CA VAL A 80 6.97 -8.75 7.91
C VAL A 80 6.72 -8.81 6.41
N THR A 81 7.78 -8.68 5.59
CA THR A 81 7.67 -8.80 4.13
C THR A 81 7.25 -10.21 3.72
N ALA A 82 7.87 -11.25 4.27
CA ALA A 82 7.49 -12.63 4.03
C ALA A 82 6.03 -12.91 4.45
N LEU A 83 5.62 -12.41 5.62
CA LEU A 83 4.25 -12.52 6.09
C LEU A 83 3.28 -11.80 5.14
N THR A 84 3.64 -10.62 4.66
CA THR A 84 2.84 -9.86 3.69
C THR A 84 2.67 -10.62 2.37
N PHE A 85 3.73 -11.26 1.88
CA PHE A 85 3.67 -12.11 0.69
C PHE A 85 2.76 -13.31 0.91
N ILE A 86 2.85 -13.98 2.06
CA ILE A 86 1.97 -15.10 2.42
C ILE A 86 0.51 -14.64 2.44
N LEU A 87 0.20 -13.54 3.13
CA LEU A 87 -1.17 -13.03 3.27
C LEU A 87 -1.75 -12.59 1.91
N THR A 88 -0.95 -11.90 1.09
CA THR A 88 -1.32 -11.49 -0.26
C THR A 88 -1.59 -12.72 -1.13
N ALA A 89 -0.69 -13.70 -1.13
CA ALA A 89 -0.84 -14.94 -1.89
C ALA A 89 -2.07 -15.73 -1.44
N LEU A 90 -2.30 -15.86 -0.14
CA LEU A 90 -3.50 -16.50 0.44
C LEU A 90 -4.78 -15.79 -0.01
N PHE A 91 -4.81 -14.46 0.05
CA PHE A 91 -5.98 -13.68 -0.36
C PHE A 91 -6.26 -13.86 -1.86
N LEU A 92 -5.28 -13.59 -2.72
CA LEU A 92 -5.45 -13.69 -4.17
C LEU A 92 -5.74 -15.13 -4.62
N GLY A 93 -5.04 -16.12 -4.05
CA GLY A 93 -5.27 -17.53 -4.33
C GLY A 93 -6.68 -18.00 -3.97
N ARG A 94 -7.22 -17.56 -2.82
CA ARG A 94 -8.63 -17.80 -2.44
C ARG A 94 -9.60 -17.15 -3.43
N CYS A 95 -9.34 -15.90 -3.83
CA CYS A 95 -10.16 -15.21 -4.82
C CYS A 95 -10.19 -15.95 -6.16
N ILE A 96 -9.03 -16.42 -6.64
CA ILE A 96 -8.89 -17.17 -7.90
C ILE A 96 -9.63 -18.51 -7.83
N LYS A 97 -9.53 -19.25 -6.72
CA LYS A 97 -10.23 -20.55 -6.56
C LYS A 97 -11.74 -20.42 -6.53
N ASN A 98 -12.25 -19.32 -5.97
CA ASN A 98 -13.68 -19.09 -5.84
C ASN A 98 -14.31 -18.48 -7.12
N ALA A 99 -13.47 -18.06 -8.07
CA ALA A 99 -13.89 -17.44 -9.33
C ALA A 99 -14.43 -18.46 -10.34
N GLU A 100 -15.15 -17.97 -11.35
CA GLU A 100 -15.39 -18.71 -12.59
C GLU A 100 -14.06 -18.96 -13.32
N GLU A 101 -13.93 -20.08 -14.04
CA GLU A 101 -12.65 -20.53 -14.62
C GLU A 101 -11.93 -19.43 -15.43
N LYS A 102 -12.64 -18.78 -16.35
CA LYS A 102 -12.05 -17.76 -17.23
C LYS A 102 -11.65 -16.49 -16.47
N SER A 103 -12.48 -16.03 -15.53
CA SER A 103 -12.21 -14.86 -14.69
C SER A 103 -11.09 -15.13 -13.69
N GLY A 104 -11.05 -16.34 -13.11
CA GLY A 104 -9.98 -16.80 -12.23
C GLY A 104 -8.65 -16.91 -12.97
N ARG A 105 -8.65 -17.40 -14.22
CA ARG A 105 -7.45 -17.42 -15.07
C ARG A 105 -6.94 -16.01 -15.36
N ALA A 106 -7.81 -15.07 -15.72
CA ALA A 106 -7.42 -13.67 -15.91
C ALA A 106 -6.83 -13.06 -14.63
N LEU A 107 -7.52 -13.26 -13.49
CA LEU A 107 -7.06 -12.76 -12.19
C LEU A 107 -5.70 -13.35 -11.80
N PHE A 108 -5.46 -14.63 -12.09
CA PHE A 108 -4.17 -15.26 -11.85
C PHE A 108 -3.06 -14.63 -12.70
N ILE A 109 -3.28 -14.47 -14.01
CA ILE A 109 -2.30 -13.86 -14.92
C ILE A 109 -1.96 -12.44 -14.47
N ILE A 110 -2.96 -11.61 -14.16
CA ILE A 110 -2.68 -10.24 -13.72
C ILE A 110 -2.01 -10.18 -12.35
N SER A 111 -2.33 -11.11 -11.44
CA SER A 111 -1.64 -11.20 -10.16
C SER A 111 -0.15 -11.49 -10.35
N LEU A 112 0.21 -12.36 -11.28
CA LEU A 112 1.61 -12.64 -11.62
C LEU A 112 2.29 -11.43 -12.29
N ILE A 113 1.61 -10.74 -13.22
CA ILE A 113 2.13 -9.52 -13.83
C ILE A 113 2.41 -8.47 -12.76
N ILE A 114 1.46 -8.19 -11.87
CA ILE A 114 1.61 -7.18 -10.81
C ILE A 114 2.63 -7.61 -9.76
N ALA A 115 2.85 -8.90 -9.54
CA ALA A 115 3.91 -9.38 -8.65
C ALA A 115 5.29 -8.95 -9.16
N VAL A 116 5.53 -8.98 -10.47
CA VAL A 116 6.83 -8.66 -11.13
C VAL A 116 6.89 -7.25 -11.73
N PHE A 117 5.78 -6.52 -11.71
CA PHE A 117 5.70 -5.18 -12.30
C PHE A 117 6.48 -4.16 -11.45
N PRO A 118 7.31 -3.27 -12.03
CA PRO A 118 8.07 -2.26 -11.27
C PRO A 118 7.23 -1.37 -10.36
N TYR A 119 6.00 -1.03 -10.76
CA TYR A 119 5.01 -0.32 -9.94
C TYR A 119 3.94 -1.27 -9.39
N GLY A 120 4.30 -2.53 -9.17
CA GLY A 120 3.50 -3.52 -8.46
C GLY A 120 4.13 -3.80 -7.10
N PHE A 121 4.13 -5.06 -6.67
CA PHE A 121 4.77 -5.46 -5.40
C PHE A 121 6.28 -5.23 -5.39
N MET A 122 6.87 -5.08 -6.56
CA MET A 122 8.29 -4.86 -6.72
C MET A 122 8.79 -3.56 -6.10
N SER A 123 8.00 -2.47 -6.15
CA SER A 123 8.41 -1.21 -5.53
C SER A 123 8.70 -1.36 -4.04
N TYR A 124 8.07 -2.32 -3.36
CA TYR A 124 8.31 -2.58 -1.93
C TYR A 124 9.61 -3.30 -1.64
N ILE A 125 10.24 -3.91 -2.64
CA ILE A 125 11.59 -4.45 -2.51
C ILE A 125 12.58 -3.28 -2.46
N ASN A 126 12.41 -2.32 -3.38
CA ASN A 126 13.23 -1.10 -3.39
C ASN A 126 12.96 -0.22 -2.16
N LEU A 127 11.72 -0.25 -1.67
CA LEU A 127 11.26 0.47 -0.49
C LEU A 127 11.19 -0.42 0.75
N PHE A 128 12.00 -1.49 0.80
CA PHE A 128 11.93 -2.51 1.84
C PHE A 128 12.00 -1.94 3.25
N GLU A 129 12.73 -0.86 3.46
CA GLU A 129 12.92 -0.24 4.77
C GLU A 129 11.76 0.68 5.20
N LEU A 130 10.84 1.01 4.29
CA LEU A 130 9.69 1.84 4.59
C LEU A 130 8.59 1.05 5.32
N LEU A 131 7.76 1.80 6.03
CA LEU A 131 6.66 1.24 6.83
C LEU A 131 5.46 0.79 5.98
N ASP A 132 5.52 0.96 4.65
CA ASP A 132 4.40 0.71 3.75
C ASP A 132 4.07 -0.77 3.60
N ILE A 133 5.05 -1.65 3.79
CA ILE A 133 4.79 -3.09 3.75
C ILE A 133 3.79 -3.49 4.85
N TYR A 134 3.80 -2.80 6.00
CA TYR A 134 2.83 -3.01 7.06
C TYR A 134 1.43 -2.54 6.65
N TRP A 135 1.30 -1.55 5.75
CA TRP A 135 0.02 -1.12 5.19
C TRP A 135 -0.57 -2.21 4.31
N VAL A 136 0.26 -2.77 3.41
CA VAL A 136 -0.11 -3.88 2.53
C VAL A 136 -0.49 -5.12 3.36
N MET A 137 0.30 -5.44 4.39
CA MET A 137 -0.01 -6.49 5.36
C MET A 137 -1.39 -6.27 6.01
N THR A 138 -1.62 -5.06 6.50
CA THR A 138 -2.85 -4.70 7.21
C THR A 138 -4.07 -4.80 6.30
N VAL A 139 -4.01 -4.26 5.08
CA VAL A 139 -5.14 -4.38 4.14
C VAL A 139 -5.36 -5.83 3.71
N ALA A 140 -4.30 -6.63 3.49
CA ALA A 140 -4.43 -8.05 3.17
C ALA A 140 -5.13 -8.82 4.31
N LEU A 141 -4.79 -8.52 5.58
CA LEU A 141 -5.50 -9.06 6.74
C LEU A 141 -6.98 -8.66 6.75
N ILE A 142 -7.29 -7.38 6.52
CA ILE A 142 -8.68 -6.88 6.44
C ILE A 142 -9.48 -7.65 5.38
N LEU A 143 -8.89 -7.86 4.20
CA LEU A 143 -9.53 -8.58 3.09
C LEU A 143 -9.71 -10.07 3.35
N LEU A 144 -8.81 -10.69 4.14
CA LEU A 144 -8.91 -12.09 4.55
C LEU A 144 -9.98 -12.30 5.64
N VAL A 145 -10.09 -11.39 6.60
CA VAL A 145 -11.10 -11.49 7.68
C VAL A 145 -12.49 -11.03 7.22
N SER A 146 -12.59 -10.30 6.09
CA SER A 146 -13.85 -9.77 5.59
C SER A 146 -14.93 -10.82 5.38
N ASP A 147 -14.56 -12.07 5.12
CA ASP A 147 -15.49 -13.15 4.81
C ASP A 147 -16.04 -13.85 6.05
N SER A 148 -15.42 -13.65 7.21
CA SER A 148 -15.84 -14.27 8.46
C SER A 148 -16.83 -13.38 9.19
N GLU A 149 -18.03 -13.89 9.50
CA GLU A 149 -19.02 -13.16 10.31
C GLU A 149 -18.48 -12.75 11.68
N ALA A 150 -17.62 -13.59 12.28
CA ALA A 150 -17.00 -13.30 13.57
C ALA A 150 -15.78 -12.38 13.43
N ALA A 151 -14.85 -12.68 12.53
CA ALA A 151 -13.59 -11.92 12.45
C ALA A 151 -13.75 -10.54 11.80
N VAL A 152 -14.87 -10.26 11.12
CA VAL A 152 -15.17 -8.95 10.54
C VAL A 152 -15.17 -7.81 11.57
N ILE A 153 -15.41 -8.13 12.85
CA ILE A 153 -15.34 -7.17 13.95
C ILE A 153 -13.92 -6.62 14.17
N LEU A 154 -12.89 -7.28 13.64
CA LEU A 154 -11.50 -6.84 13.74
C LEU A 154 -11.17 -5.72 12.75
N ILE A 155 -12.02 -5.44 11.75
CA ILE A 155 -11.74 -4.44 10.72
C ILE A 155 -11.46 -3.04 11.30
N PRO A 156 -12.27 -2.49 12.23
CA PRO A 156 -11.97 -1.18 12.84
C PRO A 156 -10.63 -1.17 13.58
N ILE A 157 -10.28 -2.26 14.25
CA ILE A 157 -8.99 -2.40 14.95
C ILE A 157 -7.85 -2.39 13.93
N LEU A 158 -7.97 -3.15 12.84
CA LEU A 158 -6.96 -3.19 11.78
C LEU A 158 -6.81 -1.83 11.07
N ILE A 159 -7.90 -1.08 10.88
CA ILE A 159 -7.84 0.30 10.34
C ILE A 159 -7.06 1.21 11.29
N PHE A 160 -7.30 1.09 12.60
CA PHE A 160 -6.54 1.81 13.61
C PHE A 160 -5.06 1.43 13.53
N THR A 161 -4.74 0.14 13.50
CA THR A 161 -3.37 -0.38 13.36
C THR A 161 -2.68 0.17 12.11
N GLY A 162 -3.32 0.11 10.94
CA GLY A 162 -2.75 0.64 9.69
C GLY A 162 -2.48 2.14 9.76
N SER A 163 -3.42 2.90 10.34
CA SER A 163 -3.27 4.35 10.53
C SER A 163 -2.20 4.71 11.57
N TRP A 164 -2.01 3.85 12.58
CA TRP A 164 -0.99 4.01 13.61
C TRP A 164 0.41 3.76 13.05
N VAL A 165 0.59 2.79 12.13
CA VAL A 165 1.81 2.69 11.34
C VAL A 165 2.07 4.00 10.59
N HIS A 166 1.07 4.50 9.87
CA HIS A 166 1.14 5.81 9.23
C HIS A 166 -0.24 6.29 8.79
N TYR A 167 -0.57 7.57 8.97
CA TYR A 167 -1.89 8.09 8.54
C TYR A 167 -2.14 7.97 7.03
N SER A 168 -1.07 7.97 6.21
CA SER A 168 -1.13 7.71 4.76
C SER A 168 -1.77 6.38 4.37
N PHE A 169 -1.85 5.41 5.29
CA PHE A 169 -2.66 4.20 5.12
C PHE A 169 -4.09 4.54 4.68
N PHE A 170 -4.64 5.66 5.17
CA PHE A 170 -5.96 6.13 4.78
C PHE A 170 -6.07 6.43 3.28
N LEU A 171 -5.16 7.23 2.75
CA LEU A 171 -5.15 7.59 1.33
C LEU A 171 -4.86 6.37 0.45
N ALA A 172 -4.01 5.46 0.93
CA ALA A 172 -3.64 4.25 0.21
C ALA A 172 -4.78 3.23 0.13
N PHE A 173 -5.35 2.80 1.26
CA PHE A 173 -6.15 1.58 1.32
C PHE A 173 -7.57 1.73 1.86
N MET A 174 -7.95 2.87 2.45
CA MET A 174 -9.34 3.06 2.86
C MET A 174 -10.34 3.05 1.70
N PRO A 175 -10.03 3.52 0.48
CA PRO A 175 -10.90 3.32 -0.67
C PRO A 175 -11.23 1.84 -0.92
N VAL A 176 -10.24 0.95 -0.83
CA VAL A 176 -10.44 -0.51 -0.95
C VAL A 176 -11.41 -1.02 0.11
N ILE A 177 -11.21 -0.60 1.35
CA ILE A 177 -12.01 -1.02 2.50
C ILE A 177 -13.45 -0.49 2.40
N TYR A 178 -13.63 0.76 1.98
CA TYR A 178 -14.96 1.34 1.76
C TYR A 178 -15.70 0.66 0.62
N ILE A 179 -15.03 0.36 -0.49
CA ILE A 179 -15.63 -0.39 -1.61
C ILE A 179 -16.07 -1.78 -1.14
N MET A 180 -15.24 -2.46 -0.36
CA MET A 180 -15.58 -3.76 0.23
C MET A 180 -16.82 -3.68 1.12
N CYS A 181 -16.85 -2.75 2.08
CA CYS A 181 -17.96 -2.57 3.01
C CYS A 181 -19.26 -2.14 2.29
N PHE A 182 -19.16 -1.21 1.36
CA PHE A 182 -20.31 -0.75 0.57
C PHE A 182 -20.85 -1.84 -0.37
N GLY A 183 -19.96 -2.59 -1.02
CA GLY A 183 -20.33 -3.75 -1.84
C GLY A 183 -21.06 -4.82 -1.03
N LYS A 184 -20.63 -5.08 0.21
CA LYS A 184 -21.36 -5.96 1.13
C LYS A 184 -22.76 -5.45 1.47
N CYS A 185 -22.92 -4.16 1.73
CA CYS A 185 -24.24 -3.57 1.99
C CYS A 185 -25.20 -3.77 0.82
N ILE A 186 -24.72 -3.61 -0.42
CA ILE A 186 -25.52 -3.79 -1.63
C ILE A 186 -25.93 -5.27 -1.79
N LYS A 187 -24.99 -6.20 -1.61
CA LYS A 187 -25.17 -7.64 -1.87
C LYS A 187 -25.92 -8.36 -0.76
N GLU A 188 -25.48 -8.21 0.49
CA GLU A 188 -26.00 -8.98 1.63
C GLU A 188 -27.25 -8.33 2.22
N LYS A 189 -27.38 -7.00 2.13
CA LYS A 189 -28.48 -6.20 2.73
C LYS A 189 -28.73 -6.52 4.21
N SER A 190 -27.72 -7.04 4.91
CA SER A 190 -27.83 -7.45 6.30
C SER A 190 -27.59 -6.26 7.25
N ARG A 191 -28.22 -6.30 8.42
CA ARG A 191 -28.00 -5.29 9.48
C ARG A 191 -26.52 -5.21 9.87
N LEU A 192 -25.83 -6.34 9.94
CA LEU A 192 -24.42 -6.41 10.29
C LEU A 192 -23.55 -5.66 9.26
N SER A 193 -23.81 -5.84 7.97
CA SER A 193 -23.04 -5.17 6.90
C SER A 193 -23.20 -3.65 6.95
N TYR A 194 -24.42 -3.15 7.23
CA TYR A 194 -24.66 -1.72 7.43
C TYR A 194 -23.97 -1.17 8.68
N ILE A 195 -24.07 -1.89 9.82
CA ILE A 195 -23.40 -1.50 11.07
C ILE A 195 -21.88 -1.45 10.85
N LEU A 196 -21.30 -2.50 10.28
CA LEU A 196 -19.87 -2.57 9.99
C LEU A 196 -19.43 -1.40 9.12
N THR A 197 -20.18 -1.08 8.07
CA THR A 197 -19.87 0.04 7.17
C THR A 197 -19.94 1.37 7.92
N ALA A 198 -20.99 1.60 8.71
CA ALA A 198 -21.13 2.81 9.51
C ALA A 198 -20.00 2.95 10.53
N VAL A 199 -19.67 1.89 11.28
CA VAL A 199 -18.56 1.87 12.24
C VAL A 199 -17.22 2.10 11.54
N THR A 200 -16.96 1.43 10.42
CA THR A 200 -15.74 1.59 9.63
C THR A 200 -15.52 3.05 9.22
N VAL A 201 -16.55 3.68 8.64
CA VAL A 201 -16.50 5.09 8.25
C VAL A 201 -16.31 5.99 9.47
N THR A 202 -17.11 5.78 10.51
CA THR A 202 -17.12 6.63 11.72
C THR A 202 -15.83 6.55 12.50
N VAL A 203 -15.17 5.38 12.57
CA VAL A 203 -13.90 5.20 13.28
C VAL A 203 -12.73 5.72 12.45
N SER A 204 -12.74 5.50 11.13
CA SER A 204 -11.59 5.86 10.28
C SER A 204 -11.28 7.37 10.27
N VAL A 205 -12.30 8.24 10.27
CA VAL A 205 -12.10 9.69 10.16
C VAL A 205 -11.44 10.28 11.42
N PRO A 206 -11.96 10.08 12.64
CA PRO A 206 -11.31 10.57 13.86
C PRO A 206 -9.92 10.01 14.08
N VAL A 207 -9.69 8.73 13.75
CA VAL A 207 -8.37 8.09 13.89
C VAL A 207 -7.34 8.76 12.99
N VAL A 208 -7.70 9.05 11.75
CA VAL A 208 -6.78 9.71 10.81
C VAL A 208 -6.58 11.17 11.18
N LEU A 209 -7.65 11.88 11.56
CA LEU A 209 -7.53 13.25 12.04
C LEU A 209 -6.61 13.31 13.27
N TYR A 210 -6.77 12.38 14.22
CA TYR A 210 -5.89 12.26 15.37
C TYR A 210 -4.43 12.12 14.94
N PHE A 211 -4.09 11.09 14.14
CA PHE A 211 -2.71 10.85 13.73
C PHE A 211 -2.13 11.96 12.83
N VAL A 212 -2.95 12.63 12.02
CA VAL A 212 -2.52 13.79 11.22
C VAL A 212 -2.23 15.00 12.10
N LEU A 213 -3.02 15.23 13.16
CA LEU A 213 -2.83 16.35 14.08
C LEU A 213 -1.69 16.10 15.07
N THR A 214 -1.51 14.86 15.52
CA THR A 214 -0.47 14.49 16.51
C THR A 214 0.87 14.12 15.89
N GLN A 215 1.02 14.12 14.55
CA GLN A 215 2.31 13.83 13.91
C GLN A 215 3.40 14.88 14.18
N ARG A 216 3.02 16.08 14.64
CA ARG A 216 3.93 17.20 14.86
C ARG A 216 4.56 17.09 16.25
N ILE A 217 5.88 17.14 16.31
CA ILE A 217 6.61 17.38 17.56
C ILE A 217 6.64 18.90 17.78
N PRO A 218 5.87 19.47 18.73
CA PRO A 218 5.54 20.89 18.69
C PRO A 218 6.64 21.85 19.17
N ASP A 219 7.64 21.38 19.92
CA ASP A 219 8.66 22.24 20.53
C ASP A 219 10.08 21.78 20.20
N THR A 220 11.01 22.72 20.04
CA THR A 220 12.45 22.48 19.84
C THR A 220 13.09 21.73 21.00
N GLU A 221 12.75 22.08 22.25
CA GLU A 221 13.23 21.37 23.45
C GLU A 221 12.74 19.90 23.49
N LYS A 222 11.51 19.66 23.02
CA LYS A 222 10.97 18.31 22.84
C LYS A 222 11.65 17.59 21.68
N PHE A 223 12.07 18.31 20.64
CA PHE A 223 12.80 17.75 19.51
C PHE A 223 14.19 17.25 19.91
N ASP A 224 14.97 18.04 20.66
CA ASP A 224 16.31 17.61 21.10
C ASP A 224 16.24 16.43 22.06
N SER A 225 15.28 16.47 22.99
CA SER A 225 14.98 15.34 23.88
C SER A 225 14.59 14.09 23.09
N PHE A 226 13.83 14.26 22.00
CA PHE A 226 13.45 13.17 21.12
C PHE A 226 14.63 12.59 20.33
N ILE A 227 15.50 13.44 19.78
CA ILE A 227 16.73 13.01 19.10
C ILE A 227 17.61 12.23 20.09
N LYS A 228 17.83 12.77 21.29
CA LYS A 228 18.60 12.11 22.35
C LYS A 228 18.02 10.74 22.69
N TYR A 229 16.69 10.65 22.83
CA TYR A 229 16.00 9.39 23.09
C TYR A 229 16.25 8.36 21.96
N ILE A 230 16.19 8.75 20.68
CA ILE A 230 16.44 7.83 19.57
C ILE A 230 17.91 7.37 19.58
N ILE A 231 18.86 8.27 19.80
CA ILE A 231 20.29 7.92 19.85
C ILE A 231 20.57 6.94 20.99
N GLU A 232 20.02 7.20 22.19
CA GLU A 232 20.13 6.31 23.34
C GLU A 232 19.54 4.92 23.04
N LYS A 233 18.36 4.89 22.40
CA LYS A 233 17.71 3.63 22.02
C LYS A 233 18.49 2.87 20.95
N ALA A 234 19.09 3.57 19.99
CA ALA A 234 19.92 2.97 18.95
C ALA A 234 21.19 2.32 19.51
N GLY A 235 21.69 2.81 20.65
CA GLY A 235 22.94 2.35 21.26
C GLY A 235 24.20 2.70 20.44
N SER A 236 24.07 3.52 19.40
CA SER A 236 25.13 3.94 18.49
C SER A 236 24.82 5.30 17.85
N GLU A 237 25.86 5.96 17.32
CA GLU A 237 25.68 7.22 16.59
C GLU A 237 24.91 6.98 15.28
N ILE A 238 23.91 7.83 15.02
CA ILE A 238 23.16 7.84 13.75
C ILE A 238 23.48 9.14 13.02
N THR A 239 24.18 9.02 11.90
CA THR A 239 24.54 10.17 11.07
C THR A 239 23.28 10.85 10.50
N ASN A 240 23.22 12.18 10.55
CA ASN A 240 22.12 13.00 9.99
C ASN A 240 20.72 12.75 10.57
N ILE A 241 20.61 12.19 11.78
CA ILE A 241 19.32 11.90 12.44
C ILE A 241 18.35 13.08 12.47
N GLU A 242 18.87 14.28 12.67
CA GLU A 242 18.09 15.52 12.71
C GLU A 242 17.34 15.82 11.42
N ARG A 243 17.98 15.57 10.27
CA ARG A 243 17.37 15.78 8.95
C ARG A 243 16.21 14.82 8.76
N TYR A 244 16.38 13.55 9.17
CA TYR A 244 15.39 12.51 8.94
C TYR A 244 14.22 12.58 9.89
N VAL A 245 14.49 12.84 11.17
CA VAL A 245 13.45 13.09 12.15
C VAL A 245 12.70 14.38 11.81
N GLY A 246 13.40 15.42 11.32
CA GLY A 246 12.79 16.65 10.81
C GLY A 246 11.82 16.41 9.64
N MET A 247 12.21 15.61 8.64
CA MET A 247 11.36 15.28 7.48
C MET A 247 10.20 14.34 7.85
N GLY A 248 10.45 13.31 8.67
CA GLY A 248 9.45 12.31 9.05
C GLY A 248 8.37 12.84 10.01
N PHE A 249 8.75 13.71 10.95
CA PHE A 249 7.87 14.25 11.99
C PHE A 249 7.50 15.72 11.79
N ARG A 250 7.83 16.28 10.62
CA ARG A 250 7.42 17.61 10.16
C ARG A 250 7.61 18.70 11.22
N SER A 251 8.83 18.82 11.75
CA SER A 251 9.18 19.99 12.56
C SER A 251 8.94 21.24 11.72
N ALA A 252 8.00 22.10 12.11
CA ALA A 252 7.56 23.23 11.29
C ALA A 252 8.71 24.21 11.02
N GLU A 253 9.63 24.36 11.97
CA GLU A 253 10.78 25.25 11.88
C GLU A 253 11.83 24.70 10.92
N LYS A 254 12.19 23.42 11.05
CA LYS A 254 13.09 22.74 10.10
C LYS A 254 12.47 22.59 8.71
N MET A 255 11.15 22.43 8.60
CA MET A 255 10.48 22.44 7.30
C MET A 255 10.52 23.84 6.66
N LYS A 256 10.39 24.92 7.44
CA LYS A 256 10.56 26.28 6.91
C LYS A 256 11.98 26.53 6.40
N GLU A 257 12.98 26.03 7.11
CA GLU A 257 14.39 26.10 6.71
C GLU A 257 14.69 25.23 5.48
N LEU A 258 14.24 23.97 5.47
CA LEU A 258 14.50 23.01 4.39
C LEU A 258 13.80 23.36 3.08
N TYR A 259 12.61 23.97 3.15
CA TYR A 259 11.76 24.24 1.98
C TYR A 259 11.74 25.71 1.57
N ASP A 260 12.55 26.55 2.21
CA ASP A 260 12.61 28.00 1.96
C ASP A 260 11.22 28.66 1.96
N LEU A 261 10.36 28.24 2.92
CA LEU A 261 8.95 28.67 2.97
C LEU A 261 8.79 30.12 3.46
N GLN A 262 9.89 30.83 3.71
CA GLN A 262 9.87 32.22 4.16
C GLN A 262 9.24 33.14 3.10
N GLU A 263 9.23 32.76 1.82
CA GLU A 263 8.68 33.55 0.72
C GLU A 263 7.17 33.32 0.44
N ILE A 264 6.49 32.39 1.11
CA ILE A 264 5.07 32.13 0.83
C ILE A 264 4.18 33.14 1.57
N ASN A 265 3.47 33.98 0.80
CA ASN A 265 2.55 35.03 1.24
C ASN A 265 1.80 34.69 2.55
N SER A 266 1.85 35.60 3.53
CA SER A 266 1.22 35.48 4.85
C SER A 266 -0.25 35.08 4.79
N ASP A 267 -0.97 35.50 3.76
CA ASP A 267 -2.42 35.37 3.63
C ASP A 267 -2.90 33.96 3.24
N ILE A 268 -1.98 33.08 2.81
CA ILE A 268 -2.31 31.70 2.48
C ILE A 268 -2.47 30.89 3.77
N PRO A 269 -3.57 30.12 3.96
CA PRO A 269 -3.71 29.28 5.14
C PRO A 269 -2.58 28.25 5.24
N GLU A 270 -2.10 27.99 6.45
CA GLU A 270 -0.91 27.16 6.72
C GLU A 270 -0.94 25.77 6.04
N LEU A 271 -2.13 25.16 5.96
CA LEU A 271 -2.32 23.89 5.26
C LEU A 271 -1.95 24.00 3.76
N PHE A 272 -2.38 25.07 3.09
CA PHE A 272 -2.08 25.29 1.69
C PHE A 272 -0.59 25.63 1.48
N LYS A 273 0.03 26.38 2.40
CA LYS A 273 1.48 26.61 2.36
C LYS A 273 2.26 25.29 2.39
N LEU A 274 1.85 24.36 3.25
CA LEU A 274 2.46 23.04 3.36
C LEU A 274 2.24 22.19 2.09
N LEU A 275 1.05 22.23 1.51
CA LEU A 275 0.77 21.55 0.23
C LEU A 275 1.60 22.11 -0.93
N ILE A 276 1.69 23.43 -1.04
CA ILE A 276 2.50 24.12 -2.06
C ILE A 276 3.99 23.83 -1.84
N GLY A 277 4.46 23.87 -0.59
CA GLY A 277 5.84 23.56 -0.23
C GLY A 277 6.22 22.14 -0.64
N ASN A 278 5.39 21.15 -0.30
CA ASN A 278 5.61 19.77 -0.71
C ASN A 278 5.59 19.61 -2.23
N PHE A 279 4.64 20.26 -2.93
CA PHE A 279 4.57 20.21 -4.39
C PHE A 279 5.82 20.80 -5.04
N ARG A 280 6.29 21.95 -4.57
CA ARG A 280 7.53 22.58 -5.04
C ARG A 280 8.74 21.70 -4.80
N PHE A 281 8.82 21.07 -3.64
CA PHE A 281 9.88 20.13 -3.31
C PHE A 281 9.88 18.90 -4.23
N THR A 282 8.72 18.29 -4.45
CA THR A 282 8.58 17.18 -5.40
C THR A 282 9.06 17.59 -6.80
N LEU A 283 8.68 18.78 -7.28
CA LEU A 283 9.13 19.26 -8.60
C LEU A 283 10.62 19.59 -8.67
N ARG A 284 11.25 19.93 -7.53
CA ARG A 284 12.69 20.20 -7.43
C ARG A 284 13.50 18.90 -7.43
N ASP A 285 13.08 17.93 -6.62
CA ASP A 285 13.83 16.71 -6.37
C ASP A 285 13.52 15.59 -7.38
N THR A 286 12.35 15.65 -8.02
CA THR A 286 11.96 14.70 -9.06
C THR A 286 11.87 15.41 -10.40
N SER A 287 12.68 14.95 -11.36
CA SER A 287 12.58 15.42 -12.75
C SER A 287 11.17 15.17 -13.30
N ILE A 288 10.56 16.19 -13.90
CA ILE A 288 9.28 16.06 -14.62
C ILE A 288 9.35 14.91 -15.65
N THR A 289 10.51 14.71 -16.27
CA THR A 289 10.74 13.59 -17.20
C THR A 289 10.57 12.24 -16.50
N ALA A 290 11.08 12.08 -15.27
CA ALA A 290 10.92 10.85 -14.51
C ALA A 290 9.45 10.60 -14.16
N ILE A 291 8.71 11.64 -13.74
CA ILE A 291 7.27 11.55 -13.48
C ILE A 291 6.51 11.12 -14.75
N ILE A 292 6.81 11.73 -15.90
CA ILE A 292 6.18 11.36 -17.18
C ILE A 292 6.49 9.90 -17.53
N CYS A 293 7.74 9.47 -17.39
CA CYS A 293 8.15 8.09 -17.62
C CYS A 293 7.38 7.12 -16.71
N ASP A 294 7.24 7.43 -15.42
CA ASP A 294 6.48 6.63 -14.47
C ASP A 294 5.03 6.44 -14.92
N PHE A 295 4.36 7.52 -15.34
CA PHE A 295 2.99 7.46 -15.85
C PHE A 295 2.88 6.66 -17.15
N ILE A 296 3.84 6.81 -18.08
CA ILE A 296 3.88 6.02 -19.31
C ILE A 296 4.00 4.54 -18.99
N LEU A 297 4.89 4.17 -18.08
CA LEU A 297 5.12 2.77 -17.68
C LEU A 297 3.91 2.15 -16.95
N VAL A 298 3.18 2.93 -16.16
CA VAL A 298 1.95 2.50 -15.48
C VAL A 298 0.71 2.49 -16.39
N SER A 299 0.71 3.28 -17.46
CA SER A 299 -0.46 3.46 -18.32
C SER A 299 -1.10 2.16 -18.84
N PRO A 300 -0.38 1.09 -19.24
CA PRO A 300 -1.02 -0.12 -19.74
C PRO A 300 -1.84 -0.84 -18.67
N VAL A 301 -1.36 -0.82 -17.42
CA VAL A 301 -2.06 -1.42 -16.27
C VAL A 301 -3.28 -0.58 -15.91
N VAL A 302 -3.18 0.76 -15.98
CA VAL A 302 -4.32 1.66 -15.77
C VAL A 302 -5.40 1.45 -16.83
N VAL A 303 -5.01 1.39 -18.11
CA VAL A 303 -5.93 1.13 -19.23
C VAL A 303 -6.61 -0.24 -19.07
N PHE A 304 -5.89 -1.26 -18.59
CA PHE A 304 -6.47 -2.55 -18.25
C PHE A 304 -7.61 -2.40 -17.23
N PHE A 305 -7.34 -1.77 -16.07
CA PHE A 305 -8.35 -1.63 -15.02
C PHE A 305 -9.52 -0.77 -15.50
N GLU A 306 -9.25 0.34 -16.18
CA GLU A 306 -10.27 1.22 -16.73
C GLU A 306 -11.20 0.49 -17.71
N SER A 307 -10.66 -0.39 -18.56
CA SER A 307 -11.44 -1.23 -19.47
C SER A 307 -12.40 -2.17 -18.74
N VAL A 308 -11.93 -2.83 -17.66
CA VAL A 308 -12.75 -3.69 -16.81
C VAL A 308 -13.88 -2.87 -16.17
N TRP A 309 -13.56 -1.74 -15.55
CA TRP A 309 -14.54 -0.93 -14.84
C TRP A 309 -15.54 -0.25 -15.78
N LYS A 310 -15.10 0.27 -16.93
CA LYS A 310 -16.00 0.79 -17.97
C LYS A 310 -16.98 -0.27 -18.45
N THR A 311 -16.52 -1.52 -18.61
CA THR A 311 -17.40 -2.64 -18.99
C THR A 311 -18.41 -2.93 -17.89
N ALA A 312 -17.98 -3.00 -16.63
CA ALA A 312 -18.86 -3.25 -15.50
C ALA A 312 -19.93 -2.14 -15.32
N ILE A 313 -19.53 -0.86 -15.39
CA ILE A 313 -20.43 0.29 -15.29
C ILE A 313 -21.50 0.28 -16.39
N LYS A 314 -21.10 -0.03 -17.64
CA LYS A 314 -22.03 -0.07 -18.78
C LYS A 314 -22.99 -1.26 -18.68
N ALA A 315 -22.52 -2.41 -18.20
CA ALA A 315 -23.31 -3.63 -18.14
C ALA A 315 -24.25 -3.69 -16.93
N ALA A 316 -23.91 -3.01 -15.83
CA ALA A 316 -24.72 -2.94 -14.63
C ALA A 316 -26.14 -2.44 -14.92
N GLU A 317 -27.14 -3.05 -14.31
CA GLU A 317 -28.54 -2.64 -14.44
C GLU A 317 -28.93 -1.70 -13.28
N ASP A 318 -28.50 -2.04 -12.07
CA ASP A 318 -28.82 -1.29 -10.86
C ASP A 318 -27.96 -0.02 -10.69
N LYS A 319 -28.58 1.06 -10.21
CA LYS A 319 -27.91 2.35 -10.00
C LYS A 319 -26.85 2.29 -8.89
N LYS A 320 -27.07 1.48 -7.84
CA LYS A 320 -26.12 1.37 -6.72
C LYS A 320 -24.88 0.58 -7.16
N GLU A 321 -25.06 -0.47 -7.95
CA GLU A 321 -23.95 -1.21 -8.57
C GLU A 321 -23.14 -0.32 -9.51
N LYS A 322 -23.80 0.46 -10.40
CA LYS A 322 -23.12 1.47 -11.23
C LYS A 322 -22.28 2.43 -10.41
N PHE A 323 -22.85 2.94 -9.33
CA PHE A 323 -22.15 3.85 -8.44
C PHE A 323 -20.96 3.18 -7.74
N LEU A 324 -21.10 1.94 -7.28
CA LEU A 324 -20.01 1.15 -6.70
C LEU A 324 -18.85 0.94 -7.71
N TYR A 325 -19.15 0.60 -8.95
CA TYR A 325 -18.12 0.45 -9.99
C TYR A 325 -17.48 1.79 -10.37
N PHE A 326 -18.26 2.87 -10.39
CA PHE A 326 -17.73 4.22 -10.57
C PHE A 326 -16.75 4.59 -9.45
N LEU A 327 -17.13 4.39 -8.17
CA LEU A 327 -16.24 4.60 -7.03
C LEU A 327 -14.94 3.80 -7.14
N THR A 328 -15.05 2.56 -7.63
CA THR A 328 -13.88 1.70 -7.90
C THR A 328 -12.96 2.28 -8.97
N ALA A 329 -13.54 2.77 -10.07
CA ALA A 329 -12.80 3.36 -11.18
C ALA A 329 -12.08 4.67 -10.79
N ILE A 330 -12.67 5.48 -9.90
CA ILE A 330 -12.09 6.76 -9.46
C ILE A 330 -11.19 6.63 -8.23
N THR A 331 -11.13 5.47 -7.58
CA THR A 331 -10.24 5.23 -6.43
C THR A 331 -8.79 5.69 -6.66
N PRO A 332 -8.17 5.44 -7.83
CA PRO A 332 -6.83 5.94 -8.15
C PRO A 332 -6.66 7.45 -7.98
N VAL A 333 -7.71 8.24 -8.20
CA VAL A 333 -7.64 9.71 -8.12
C VAL A 333 -7.26 10.18 -6.72
N ILE A 334 -7.71 9.49 -5.67
CA ILE A 334 -7.34 9.83 -4.28
C ILE A 334 -5.84 9.65 -4.06
N GLN A 335 -5.26 8.60 -4.64
CA GLN A 335 -3.83 8.30 -4.54
C GLN A 335 -3.00 9.23 -5.43
N LEU A 336 -3.53 9.70 -6.57
CA LEU A 336 -2.87 10.70 -7.40
C LEU A 336 -2.62 12.01 -6.65
N ILE A 337 -3.52 12.43 -5.77
CA ILE A 337 -3.29 13.60 -4.90
C ILE A 337 -2.01 13.39 -4.07
N ALA A 338 -1.78 12.18 -3.59
CA ALA A 338 -0.59 11.83 -2.84
C ALA A 338 0.68 11.74 -3.73
N CYS A 339 0.54 11.29 -4.98
CA CYS A 339 1.63 11.32 -5.96
C CYS A 339 2.20 12.74 -6.17
N PHE A 340 1.32 13.75 -6.23
CA PHE A 340 1.74 15.14 -6.45
C PHE A 340 2.15 15.88 -5.16
N THR A 341 1.79 15.36 -3.99
CA THR A 341 2.08 16.01 -2.70
C THR A 341 3.20 15.33 -1.93
N SER A 342 3.88 14.36 -2.52
CA SER A 342 5.03 13.66 -1.96
C SER A 342 6.15 13.53 -2.98
N SER A 343 7.39 13.32 -2.53
CA SER A 343 8.56 13.10 -3.38
C SER A 343 8.59 11.71 -4.03
N ASP A 344 7.74 10.80 -3.57
CA ASP A 344 7.84 9.37 -3.90
C ASP A 344 6.75 8.96 -4.89
N THR A 345 6.74 9.53 -6.11
CA THR A 345 5.68 9.26 -7.10
C THR A 345 5.52 7.76 -7.39
N SER A 346 6.63 7.05 -7.60
CA SER A 346 6.64 5.61 -7.92
C SER A 346 5.99 4.75 -6.82
N ARG A 347 6.23 5.10 -5.55
CA ARG A 347 5.63 4.46 -4.36
C ARG A 347 4.10 4.56 -4.38
N TRP A 348 3.55 5.73 -4.67
CA TRP A 348 2.10 5.94 -4.70
C TRP A 348 1.44 5.30 -5.92
N LEU A 349 2.11 5.31 -7.07
CA LEU A 349 1.64 4.56 -8.24
C LEU A 349 1.58 3.05 -7.96
N SER A 350 2.52 2.53 -7.16
CA SER A 350 2.48 1.14 -6.73
C SER A 350 1.31 0.81 -5.80
N LEU A 351 1.07 1.65 -4.78
CA LEU A 351 -0.10 1.55 -3.91
C LEU A 351 -1.41 1.59 -4.71
N MET A 352 -1.45 2.39 -5.77
CA MET A 352 -2.59 2.50 -6.69
C MET A 352 -2.84 1.20 -7.46
N VAL A 353 -1.81 0.61 -8.07
CA VAL A 353 -1.93 -0.65 -8.80
C VAL A 353 -2.35 -1.80 -7.87
N ILE A 354 -1.74 -1.90 -6.68
CA ILE A 354 -2.08 -2.94 -5.70
C ILE A 354 -3.52 -2.79 -5.19
N SER A 355 -3.95 -1.57 -4.91
CA SER A 355 -5.33 -1.30 -4.48
C SER A 355 -6.35 -1.75 -5.53
N GLN A 356 -6.10 -1.44 -6.80
CA GLN A 356 -6.94 -1.87 -7.91
C GLN A 356 -6.96 -3.39 -8.07
N LEU A 357 -5.81 -4.07 -7.91
CA LEU A 357 -5.75 -5.54 -7.90
C LEU A 357 -6.59 -6.13 -6.77
N PHE A 358 -6.50 -5.59 -5.55
CA PHE A 358 -7.28 -6.07 -4.42
C PHE A 358 -8.78 -5.86 -4.62
N ILE A 359 -9.20 -4.70 -5.12
CA ILE A 359 -10.61 -4.46 -5.45
C ILE A 359 -11.09 -5.43 -6.54
N LEU A 360 -10.32 -5.62 -7.60
CA LEU A 360 -10.63 -6.58 -8.66
C LEU A 360 -10.80 -8.00 -8.10
N ALA A 361 -9.86 -8.44 -7.27
CA ALA A 361 -9.90 -9.74 -6.62
C ALA A 361 -11.16 -9.92 -5.75
N LEU A 362 -11.56 -8.88 -5.01
CA LEU A 362 -12.80 -8.88 -4.21
C LEU A 362 -14.06 -9.13 -5.07
N PHE A 363 -14.21 -8.41 -6.19
CA PHE A 363 -15.36 -8.58 -7.08
C PHE A 363 -15.38 -9.97 -7.73
N VAL A 364 -14.21 -10.45 -8.16
CA VAL A 364 -14.06 -11.79 -8.75
C VAL A 364 -14.40 -12.88 -7.74
N ARG A 365 -13.90 -12.78 -6.50
CA ARG A 365 -14.23 -13.69 -5.40
C ARG A 365 -15.74 -13.74 -5.16
N ASN A 366 -16.40 -12.58 -5.22
CA ASN A 366 -17.83 -12.43 -5.01
C ASN A 366 -18.68 -12.88 -6.20
N LYS A 367 -18.06 -13.41 -7.27
CA LYS A 367 -18.69 -13.83 -8.53
C LYS A 367 -19.53 -12.71 -9.15
N ASP A 368 -19.00 -11.49 -9.11
CA ASP A 368 -19.63 -10.35 -9.75
C ASP A 368 -19.69 -10.58 -11.27
N ARG A 369 -20.92 -10.68 -11.81
CA ARG A 369 -21.15 -11.04 -13.21
C ARG A 369 -20.59 -10.00 -14.19
N TYR A 370 -20.64 -8.73 -13.83
CA TYR A 370 -20.28 -7.62 -14.70
C TYR A 370 -18.77 -7.43 -14.77
N VAL A 371 -18.09 -7.55 -13.62
CA VAL A 371 -16.62 -7.55 -13.55
C VAL A 371 -16.06 -8.81 -14.21
N SER A 372 -16.68 -9.97 -13.97
CA SER A 372 -16.29 -11.24 -14.61
C SER A 372 -16.42 -11.19 -16.13
N GLU A 373 -17.44 -10.53 -16.67
CA GLU A 373 -17.57 -10.32 -18.12
C GLU A 373 -16.44 -9.44 -18.68
N GLY A 374 -16.08 -8.35 -17.97
CA GLY A 374 -14.93 -7.52 -18.34
C GLY A 374 -13.63 -8.32 -18.39
N LEU A 375 -13.38 -9.18 -17.39
CA LEU A 375 -12.20 -10.05 -17.36
C LEU A 375 -12.22 -11.12 -18.44
N ARG A 376 -13.37 -11.75 -18.73
CA ARG A 376 -13.48 -12.77 -19.78
C ARG A 376 -13.09 -12.25 -21.16
N LYS A 377 -13.46 -11.01 -21.49
CA LYS A 377 -13.03 -10.35 -22.73
C LYS A 377 -11.51 -10.20 -22.80
N LEU A 378 -10.88 -9.91 -21.68
CA LEU A 378 -9.43 -9.75 -21.58
C LEU A 378 -8.70 -11.10 -21.61
N THR A 379 -9.28 -12.17 -21.05
CA THR A 379 -8.73 -13.54 -21.19
C THR A 379 -8.59 -13.92 -22.66
N GLY A 380 -9.58 -13.60 -23.50
CA GLY A 380 -9.50 -13.83 -24.94
C GLY A 380 -8.34 -13.09 -25.61
N ILE A 381 -8.03 -11.87 -25.16
CA ILE A 381 -6.88 -11.09 -25.63
C ILE A 381 -5.57 -11.74 -25.17
N PHE A 382 -5.45 -12.14 -23.91
CA PHE A 382 -4.26 -12.82 -23.39
C PHE A 382 -4.00 -14.16 -24.08
N GLU A 383 -5.06 -14.92 -24.38
CA GLU A 383 -4.96 -16.20 -25.09
C GLU A 383 -4.56 -16.01 -26.56
N LYS A 384 -5.04 -14.94 -27.21
CA LYS A 384 -4.69 -14.59 -28.59
C LYS A 384 -3.29 -14.00 -28.71
N HIS A 385 -2.82 -13.27 -27.70
CA HIS A 385 -1.59 -12.49 -27.72
C HIS A 385 -0.59 -12.92 -26.63
N LYS A 386 -0.41 -14.24 -26.45
CA LYS A 386 0.53 -14.81 -25.44
C LYS A 386 1.97 -14.29 -25.61
N THR A 387 2.45 -14.21 -26.85
CA THR A 387 3.82 -13.78 -27.14
C THR A 387 4.06 -12.32 -26.73
N PRO A 388 3.23 -11.33 -27.13
CA PRO A 388 3.32 -9.97 -26.59
C PRO A 388 3.26 -9.90 -25.07
N LEU A 389 2.42 -10.72 -24.41
CA LEU A 389 2.34 -10.73 -22.95
C LEU A 389 3.66 -11.18 -22.30
N ILE A 390 4.31 -12.21 -22.85
CA ILE A 390 5.64 -12.65 -22.42
C ILE A 390 6.66 -11.53 -22.64
N PHE A 391 6.63 -10.84 -23.78
CA PHE A 391 7.52 -9.70 -24.03
C PHE A 391 7.30 -8.55 -23.06
N ILE A 392 6.04 -8.25 -22.70
CA ILE A 392 5.72 -7.23 -21.69
C ILE A 392 6.29 -7.65 -20.32
N LEU A 393 6.12 -8.91 -19.93
CA LEU A 393 6.70 -9.44 -18.69
C LEU A 393 8.23 -9.35 -18.68
N LEU A 394 8.87 -9.77 -19.77
CA LEU A 394 10.34 -9.69 -19.92
C LEU A 394 10.83 -8.24 -19.95
N PHE A 395 10.09 -7.34 -20.61
CA PHE A 395 10.40 -5.91 -20.66
C PHE A 395 10.31 -5.27 -19.27
N TYR A 396 9.27 -5.60 -18.51
CA TYR A 396 9.15 -5.11 -17.13
C TYR A 396 10.23 -5.67 -16.22
N LEU A 397 10.59 -6.96 -16.37
CA LEU A 397 11.74 -7.53 -15.68
C LEU A 397 13.06 -6.86 -16.11
N SER A 398 13.22 -6.48 -17.38
CA SER A 398 14.45 -5.85 -17.88
C SER A 398 14.62 -4.41 -17.43
N ILE A 399 13.53 -3.64 -17.33
CA ILE A 399 13.57 -2.26 -16.80
C ILE A 399 14.24 -2.23 -15.43
N VAL A 400 14.03 -3.28 -14.64
CA VAL A 400 14.61 -3.36 -13.31
C VAL A 400 16.13 -3.37 -13.35
N PHE A 401 16.75 -4.15 -14.23
CA PHE A 401 18.21 -4.26 -14.26
C PHE A 401 18.92 -2.98 -14.71
N VAL A 402 18.16 -1.97 -15.13
CA VAL A 402 18.67 -0.65 -15.58
C VAL A 402 18.54 0.41 -14.47
N TRP A 403 17.75 0.14 -13.43
CA TRP A 403 17.62 0.96 -12.23
C TRP A 403 18.50 0.41 -11.10
#